data_AF-E1GUA1-F1
#
_entry.id   AF-E1GUA1-F1
#
_cell.length_a   1.000
_cell.length_b   1.000
_cell.length_c   1.000
_cell.angle_alpha   90.00
_cell.angle_beta   90.00
_cell.angle_gamma   90.00
#
_symmetry.space_group_name_H-M   'P 1'
#
loop_
_entity.id
_entity.type
_entity.pdbx_description
1 polymer ?
#
loop_
_entity_poly.entity_id
_entity_poly.type
_entity_poly.pdbx_seq_one_letter_code
_entity_poly.pdbx_strand_id
1 'polypeptide(L)'
;MILFKIELLRIWYGFSDGEVEEQVNDRLSFSRFVGLGLEDTAPDSTTVCRFRNTLVEAELYDMVLNEINRQLESKSVIVKCGAIIDSSITDTPRRPRGLK
;
A
#
# COMPACT_ATOMS: atom_id res chain seq x y z
N MET A 1 4.80 -1.13 12.45
CA MET A 1 3.82 -0.45 11.56
C MET A 1 3.71 -1.08 10.16
N ILE A 2 4.53 -2.07 9.81
CA ILE A 2 4.54 -2.75 8.49
C ILE A 2 3.15 -3.34 8.17
N LEU A 3 2.60 -4.16 9.08
CA LEU A 3 1.30 -4.82 8.90
C LEU A 3 0.15 -3.84 8.63
N PHE A 4 0.14 -2.70 9.32
CA PHE A 4 -0.89 -1.69 9.12
C PHE A 4 -0.78 -1.00 7.75
N LYS A 5 0.44 -0.75 7.27
CA LYS A 5 0.65 -0.19 5.92
C LYS A 5 0.26 -1.17 4.81
N ILE A 6 0.51 -2.46 5.01
CA ILE A 6 0.05 -3.53 4.11
C ILE A 6 -1.48 -3.54 4.08
N GLU A 7 -2.13 -3.44 5.25
CA GLU A 7 -3.58 -3.35 5.34
C GLU A 7 -4.15 -2.12 4.63
N LEU A 8 -3.48 -0.96 4.71
CA LEU A 8 -3.85 0.22 3.92
C LEU A 8 -3.75 -0.04 2.42
N LEU A 9 -2.67 -0.67 1.94
CA LEU A 9 -2.55 -1.05 0.52
C LEU A 9 -3.68 -1.99 0.10
N ARG A 10 -4.01 -2.98 0.95
CA ARG A 10 -5.14 -3.87 0.71
C ARG A 10 -6.45 -3.12 0.53
N ILE A 11 -6.77 -2.18 1.42
CA ILE A 11 -8.00 -1.38 1.36
C ILE A 11 -8.01 -0.43 0.16
N TRP A 12 -6.89 0.24 -0.12
CA TRP A 12 -6.81 1.25 -1.18
C TRP A 12 -6.89 0.66 -2.58
N TYR A 13 -6.26 -0.50 -2.78
CA TYR A 13 -6.22 -1.20 -4.06
C TYR A 13 -7.24 -2.33 -4.17
N GLY A 14 -7.96 -2.66 -3.08
CA GLY A 14 -8.97 -3.72 -3.07
C GLY A 14 -8.39 -5.13 -3.19
N PHE A 15 -7.15 -5.34 -2.76
CA PHE A 15 -6.50 -6.65 -2.85
C PHE A 15 -7.11 -7.65 -1.86
N SER A 16 -7.01 -8.94 -2.21
CA SER A 16 -7.19 -10.03 -1.27
C SER A 16 -5.99 -10.16 -0.32
N ASP A 17 -6.15 -10.90 0.78
CA ASP A 17 -5.05 -11.12 1.74
C ASP A 17 -3.82 -11.76 1.11
N GLY A 18 -4.02 -12.71 0.17
CA GLY A 18 -2.93 -13.32 -0.61
C GLY A 18 -2.31 -12.38 -1.64
N GLU A 19 -3.15 -11.58 -2.30
CA GLU A 19 -2.70 -10.67 -3.35
C GLU A 19 -1.85 -9.53 -2.78
N VAL A 20 -2.19 -8.99 -1.60
CA VAL A 20 -1.40 -7.90 -1.02
C VAL A 20 0.02 -8.35 -0.68
N GLU A 21 0.21 -9.59 -0.25
CA GLU A 21 1.54 -10.16 0.01
C GLU A 21 2.37 -10.24 -1.28
N GLU A 22 1.79 -10.83 -2.33
CA GLU A 22 2.44 -10.95 -3.63
C GLU A 22 2.79 -9.57 -4.21
N GLN A 23 1.85 -8.63 -4.15
CA GLN A 23 2.05 -7.27 -4.66
C GLN A 23 3.13 -6.51 -3.89
N VAL A 24 3.24 -6.70 -2.57
CA VAL A 24 4.29 -6.06 -1.76
C VAL A 24 5.67 -6.66 -2.08
N ASN A 25 5.76 -7.96 -2.36
CA ASN A 25 7.00 -8.63 -2.76
C ASN A 25 7.42 -8.28 -4.20
N ASP A 26 6.47 -8.13 -5.13
CA ASP A 26 6.74 -7.87 -6.55
C ASP A 26 7.02 -6.38 -6.84
N ARG A 27 6.27 -5.47 -6.20
CA ARG A 27 6.37 -4.03 -6.48
C ARG A 27 7.26 -3.31 -5.47
N LEU A 28 8.41 -2.84 -5.94
CA LEU A 28 9.35 -2.01 -5.16
C LEU A 28 8.71 -0.76 -4.55
N SER A 29 7.70 -0.18 -5.22
CA SER A 29 6.95 0.97 -4.69
C SER A 29 6.16 0.59 -3.43
N PHE A 30 5.57 -0.61 -3.39
CA PHE A 30 4.81 -1.12 -2.26
C PHE A 30 5.75 -1.57 -1.14
N SER A 31 6.81 -2.31 -1.45
CA SER A 31 7.87 -2.66 -0.49
C SER A 31 8.43 -1.39 0.20
N ARG A 32 8.78 -0.36 -0.57
CA ARG A 32 9.25 0.93 -0.04
C ARG A 32 8.20 1.66 0.79
N PHE A 33 6.93 1.63 0.40
CA PHE A 33 5.85 2.24 1.17
C PHE A 33 5.69 1.59 2.55
N VAL A 34 5.65 0.25 2.56
CA VAL A 34 5.57 -0.56 3.78
C VAL A 34 6.82 -0.36 4.65
N GLY A 35 7.96 -0.08 4.03
CA GLY A 35 9.24 0.15 4.70
C GLY A 35 10.08 -1.12 4.78
N LEU A 36 9.88 -2.05 3.87
CA LEU A 36 10.72 -3.22 3.67
C LEU A 36 11.93 -2.84 2.80
N GLY A 37 13.10 -3.36 3.14
CA GLY A 37 14.28 -3.31 2.27
C GLY A 37 14.14 -4.29 1.10
N LEU A 38 15.03 -4.16 0.11
CA LEU A 38 15.10 -5.07 -1.05
C LEU A 38 15.36 -6.54 -0.65
N GLU A 39 15.89 -6.74 0.54
CA GLU A 39 16.30 -8.03 1.10
C GLU A 39 15.29 -8.55 2.15
N ASP A 40 14.30 -7.73 2.51
CA ASP A 40 13.26 -8.10 3.48
C ASP A 40 12.07 -8.75 2.77
N THR A 41 11.60 -9.87 3.30
CA THR A 41 10.40 -10.55 2.82
C THR A 41 9.14 -9.90 3.40
N ALA A 42 8.10 -9.74 2.60
CA ALA A 42 6.81 -9.30 3.12
C ALA A 42 6.28 -10.31 4.15
N PRO A 43 5.67 -9.84 5.25
CA PRO A 43 5.05 -10.73 6.22
C PRO A 43 3.89 -11.48 5.57
N ASP A 44 3.74 -12.76 5.91
CA ASP A 44 2.69 -13.62 5.36
C ASP A 44 1.31 -13.01 5.50
N SER A 45 0.45 -13.27 4.51
CA SER A 45 -0.97 -12.94 4.45
C SER A 45 -1.71 -13.27 5.75
N THR A 46 -1.33 -14.40 6.38
CA THR A 46 -1.93 -14.86 7.64
C THR A 46 -1.60 -13.95 8.83
N THR A 47 -0.41 -13.33 8.84
CA THR A 47 0.01 -12.39 9.87
C THR A 47 -0.79 -11.08 9.77
N VAL A 48 -1.02 -10.60 8.54
CA VAL A 48 -1.85 -9.41 8.28
C VAL A 48 -3.31 -9.68 8.69
N CYS A 49 -3.84 -10.85 8.35
CA CYS A 49 -5.19 -11.27 8.74
C CYS A 49 -5.37 -11.35 10.25
N ARG A 50 -4.41 -11.95 10.99
CA ARG A 50 -4.44 -12.00 12.46
C ARG A 50 -4.42 -10.61 13.07
N PHE A 51 -3.55 -9.73 12.58
CA PHE A 51 -3.47 -8.35 13.04
C PHE A 51 -4.81 -7.60 12.86
N ARG A 52 -5.45 -7.75 11.70
CA ARG A 52 -6.78 -7.19 11.44
C ARG A 52 -7.81 -7.74 12.43
N ASN A 53 -7.85 -9.06 12.60
CA ASN A 53 -8.82 -9.68 13.51
C ASN A 53 -8.65 -9.17 14.94
N THR A 54 -7.41 -9.02 15.43
CA THR A 54 -7.15 -8.41 16.74
C THR A 54 -7.64 -6.96 16.83
N LEU A 55 -7.51 -6.16 15.77
CA LEU A 55 -8.02 -4.79 15.74
C LEU A 55 -9.55 -4.73 15.69
N VAL A 56 -10.19 -5.66 14.97
CA VAL A 56 -11.64 -5.76 14.86
C VAL A 56 -12.26 -6.25 16.18
N GLU A 57 -11.67 -7.26 16.82
CA GLU A 57 -12.07 -7.74 18.15
C GLU A 57 -11.96 -6.65 19.22
N ALA A 58 -11.00 -5.74 19.06
CA ALA A 58 -10.84 -4.59 19.95
C ALA A 58 -11.74 -3.38 19.59
N GLU A 59 -12.57 -3.47 18.54
CA GLU A 59 -13.37 -2.35 17.98
C GLU A 59 -12.52 -1.11 17.59
N LEU A 60 -11.22 -1.30 17.40
CA LEU A 60 -10.26 -0.23 17.09
C LEU A 60 -10.03 -0.06 15.60
N TYR A 61 -10.37 -1.06 14.79
CA TYR A 61 -10.09 -1.07 13.36
C TYR A 61 -10.67 0.15 12.64
N ASP A 62 -11.99 0.37 12.75
CA ASP A 62 -12.66 1.52 12.14
C ASP A 62 -12.22 2.85 12.74
N MET A 63 -11.93 2.89 14.04
CA MET A 63 -11.48 4.11 14.72
C MET A 63 -10.12 4.58 14.18
N VAL A 64 -9.17 3.64 14.06
CA VAL A 64 -7.82 3.93 13.53
C VAL A 64 -7.90 4.30 12.04
N LEU A 65 -8.69 3.57 11.26
CA LEU A 65 -8.86 3.87 9.84
C LEU A 65 -9.48 5.25 9.61
N ASN A 66 -10.51 5.60 10.38
CA ASN A 66 -11.15 6.92 10.31
C ASN A 66 -10.21 8.05 10.72
N GLU A 67 -9.41 7.87 11.78
CA GLU A 67 -8.43 8.88 12.19
C GLU A 67 -7.36 9.11 11.12
N ILE A 68 -6.94 8.05 10.43
CA ILE A 68 -5.98 8.16 9.32
C ILE A 68 -6.61 8.85 8.12
N ASN A 69 -7.86 8.50 7.77
CA ASN A 69 -8.60 9.19 6.72
C ASN A 69 -8.74 10.68 7.04
N ARG A 70 -9.08 11.04 8.29
CA ARG A 70 -9.14 12.43 8.75
C ARG A 70 -7.81 13.17 8.58
N GLN A 71 -6.70 12.52 8.93
CA GLN A 71 -5.37 13.09 8.75
C GLN A 71 -4.99 13.24 7.27
N LEU A 72 -5.39 12.30 6.41
CA LEU A 72 -5.16 12.37 4.97
C LEU A 72 -5.97 13.50 4.32
N GLU A 73 -7.25 13.64 4.69
CA GLU A 73 -8.11 14.75 4.27
C GLU A 73 -7.53 16.11 4.68
N SER A 74 -7.01 16.22 5.91
CA SER A 74 -6.37 17.45 6.40
C SER A 74 -5.15 17.87 5.57
N LYS A 75 -4.52 16.91 4.89
CA LYS A 75 -3.35 17.12 4.01
C LYS A 75 -3.75 17.25 2.53
N SER A 76 -5.05 17.38 2.23
CA SER A 76 -5.61 17.37 0.88
C SER A 76 -5.31 16.10 0.08
N VAL A 77 -4.96 14.99 0.76
CA VAL A 77 -4.83 13.68 0.15
C VAL A 77 -6.18 13.00 0.27
N ILE A 78 -7.03 13.15 -0.75
CA ILE A 78 -8.33 12.48 -0.77
C ILE A 78 -8.09 11.02 -1.15
N VAL A 79 -8.03 10.16 -0.14
CA VAL A 79 -8.03 8.71 -0.36
C VAL A 79 -9.47 8.26 -0.59
N LYS A 80 -9.92 8.33 -1.84
CA LYS A 80 -11.12 7.59 -2.25
C LYS A 80 -10.71 6.11 -2.33
N CYS A 81 -11.34 5.24 -1.53
CA CYS A 81 -11.25 3.80 -1.75
C CYS A 81 -11.54 3.52 -3.23
N GLY A 82 -10.54 3.03 -3.98
CA GLY A 82 -10.63 2.80 -5.43
C GLY A 82 -10.06 3.87 -6.37
N ALA A 83 -9.44 4.95 -5.88
CA ALA A 83 -8.73 5.90 -6.75
C ALA A 83 -7.28 5.43 -7.00
N ILE A 84 -7.12 4.54 -7.98
CA ILE A 84 -5.82 4.12 -8.50
C ILE A 84 -5.13 5.34 -9.13
N ILE A 85 -3.99 5.76 -8.56
CA ILE A 85 -2.93 6.44 -9.32
C ILE A 85 -1.87 5.37 -9.57
N ASP A 86 -2.03 4.64 -10.68
CA ASP A 86 -0.96 3.84 -11.26
C ASP A 86 -0.04 4.84 -11.99
N SER A 87 1.17 5.06 -11.49
CA SER A 87 2.17 5.80 -12.25
C SER A 87 2.79 4.84 -13.26
N SER A 88 2.10 4.60 -14.37
CA SER A 88 2.72 3.95 -15.52
C SER A 88 3.76 4.92 -16.09
N ILE A 89 5.01 4.49 -16.19
CA ILE A 89 6.07 5.27 -16.86
C ILE A 89 5.64 5.46 -18.31
N THR A 90 5.30 6.68 -18.68
CA THR A 90 4.97 7.03 -20.07
C THR A 90 6.28 7.27 -20.80
N ASP A 91 6.53 6.48 -21.84
CA ASP A 91 7.70 6.64 -22.70
C ASP A 91 7.65 8.02 -23.37
N THR A 92 8.60 8.88 -23.04
CA THR A 92 8.68 10.22 -23.65
C THR A 92 9.17 10.08 -25.08
N PRO A 93 8.56 10.78 -26.07
CA PRO A 93 8.96 10.68 -27.49
C PRO A 93 10.34 11.28 -27.80
N ARG A 94 11.13 11.66 -26.78
CA ARG A 94 12.45 12.25 -26.94
C ARG A 94 13.51 11.16 -26.90
N ARG A 95 13.75 10.58 -28.07
CA ARG A 95 14.97 9.82 -28.40
C ARG A 95 16.17 10.77 -28.21
N PRO A 96 17.13 10.51 -27.31
CA PRO A 96 18.37 11.25 -27.30
C PRO A 96 19.07 10.99 -28.64
N ARG A 97 19.25 12.07 -29.42
CA ARG A 97 20.01 12.03 -30.66
C ARG A 97 21.44 11.65 -30.27
N GLY A 98 21.87 10.44 -30.61
CA GLY A 98 23.25 10.02 -30.47
C GLY A 98 24.13 11.05 -31.18
N LEU A 99 24.97 11.74 -30.40
CA LEU A 99 26.14 12.38 -30.97
C LEU A 99 27.15 11.27 -31.27
N LYS A 100 27.61 11.27 -32.53
CA LYS A 100 28.65 10.39 -33.07
C LYS A 100 29.93 10.43 -32.25
#